data_AF-A0A9E4X7N9-F1
#
_entry.id   AF-A0A9E4X7N9-F1
#
_cell.length_a   1.000
_cell.length_b   1.000
_cell.length_c   1.000
_cell.angle_alpha   90.00
_cell.angle_beta   90.00
_cell.angle_gamma   90.00
#
_symmetry.space_group_name_H-M   'P 1'
#
loop_
_entity.id
_entity.type
_entity.pdbx_description
1 polymer ?
#
loop_
_entity_poly.entity_id
_entity_poly.type
_entity_poly.pdbx_seq_one_letter_code
_entity_poly.pdbx_strand_id
1 'polypeptide(L)'
;MATKIPGETYRGEALHLPLSKDGQVAAYVWPLRILTIRERGVGGPTIGVDVGNEEVIRFDCHDEPGHWHGGGYDRLERPGNSHRDFPKGLTRVADQVDWALQQIRENGKELLQEADYGPAAQLLEPSLVEAAIESIRAHLDKHRDLRPQAIEANLIST
;
A
#
# COMPACT_ATOMS: atom_id res chain seq x y z
N MET A 1 3.11 -6.53 11.02
CA MET A 1 3.48 -6.35 9.62
C MET A 1 2.24 -6.67 8.83
N ALA A 2 1.98 -5.96 7.73
CA ALA A 2 0.84 -6.26 6.87
C ALA A 2 0.76 -7.77 6.57
N THR A 3 -0.40 -8.35 6.82
CA THR A 3 -0.59 -9.81 6.78
C THR A 3 -1.40 -10.20 5.55
N LYS A 4 -0.96 -11.28 4.89
CA LYS A 4 -1.69 -11.84 3.76
C LYS A 4 -3.03 -12.42 4.24
N ILE A 5 -4.10 -12.11 3.52
CA ILE A 5 -5.45 -12.52 3.84
C ILE A 5 -5.75 -13.86 3.14
N PRO A 6 -6.26 -14.87 3.86
CA PRO A 6 -6.69 -16.13 3.25
C PRO A 6 -7.74 -15.92 2.15
N GLY A 7 -7.58 -16.60 1.02
CA GLY A 7 -8.47 -16.49 -0.13
C GLY A 7 -8.06 -15.42 -1.16
N GLU A 8 -7.09 -14.57 -0.83
CA GLU A 8 -6.49 -13.63 -1.78
C GLU A 8 -5.26 -14.23 -2.47
N THR A 9 -4.94 -13.72 -3.65
CA THR A 9 -3.75 -14.13 -4.41
C THR A 9 -2.68 -13.04 -4.33
N TYR A 10 -1.44 -13.44 -4.06
CA TYR A 10 -0.29 -12.55 -4.02
C TYR A 10 0.76 -13.06 -5.01
N ARG A 11 1.22 -12.20 -5.92
CA ARG A 11 2.27 -12.51 -6.90
C ARG A 11 3.42 -11.50 -6.76
N GLY A 12 4.63 -12.00 -7.00
CA GLY A 12 5.86 -11.24 -6.76
C GLY A 12 6.36 -11.35 -5.33
N GLU A 13 7.63 -11.02 -5.14
CA GLU A 13 8.25 -10.97 -3.82
C GLU A 13 7.74 -9.75 -3.05
N ALA A 14 7.40 -9.91 -1.77
CA ALA A 14 7.06 -8.77 -0.91
C ALA A 14 8.34 -8.01 -0.57
N LEU A 15 8.27 -6.69 -0.59
CA LEU A 15 9.38 -5.83 -0.16
C LEU A 15 8.97 -5.08 1.10
N HIS A 16 9.89 -4.99 2.07
CA HIS A 16 9.69 -4.30 3.35
C HIS A 16 10.94 -3.50 3.67
N LEU A 17 10.78 -2.20 3.95
CA LEU A 17 11.89 -1.24 4.02
C LEU A 17 11.69 -0.30 5.22
N PRO A 18 12.73 -0.07 6.03
CA PRO A 18 12.63 0.84 7.16
C PRO A 18 12.43 2.28 6.67
N LEU A 19 11.54 3.02 7.34
CA LEU A 19 11.40 4.48 7.24
C LEU A 19 11.96 5.20 8.46
N SER A 20 12.30 4.46 9.52
CA SER A 20 12.98 4.94 10.71
C SER A 20 14.27 4.17 10.97
N LYS A 21 15.24 4.78 11.67
CA LYS A 21 16.56 4.18 11.93
C LYS A 21 16.51 2.89 12.75
N ASP A 22 15.52 2.78 13.64
CA ASP A 22 15.28 1.61 14.48
C ASP A 22 14.38 0.57 13.81
N GLY A 23 13.88 0.85 12.59
CA GLY A 23 12.95 0.01 11.87
C GLY A 23 11.54 -0.06 12.48
N GLN A 24 11.24 0.78 13.48
CA GLN A 24 9.90 0.83 14.09
C GLN A 24 8.83 1.21 13.07
N VAL A 25 9.14 2.15 12.17
CA VAL A 25 8.29 2.54 11.06
C VAL A 25 8.86 1.95 9.78
N ALA A 26 8.02 1.28 8.98
CA ALA A 26 8.46 0.65 7.76
C ALA A 26 7.39 0.75 6.66
N ALA A 27 7.83 0.87 5.41
CA ALA A 27 6.99 0.72 4.24
C ALA A 27 7.04 -0.72 3.76
N TYR A 28 5.95 -1.20 3.17
CA TYR A 28 5.93 -2.46 2.45
C TYR A 28 5.22 -2.31 1.10
N VAL A 29 5.50 -3.25 0.20
CA VAL A 29 4.75 -3.41 -1.05
C VAL A 29 4.56 -4.88 -1.39
N TRP A 30 3.33 -5.21 -1.77
CA TRP A 30 3.02 -6.42 -2.54
C TRP A 30 2.88 -6.03 -4.01
N PRO A 31 3.74 -6.53 -4.91
CA PRO A 31 3.72 -6.11 -6.32
C PRO A 31 2.39 -6.38 -7.01
N LEU A 32 1.76 -7.49 -6.66
CA LEU A 32 0.40 -7.78 -7.08
C LEU A 32 -0.36 -8.52 -5.98
N ARG A 33 -1.39 -7.85 -5.45
CA ARG A 33 -2.44 -8.45 -4.63
C ARG A 33 -3.71 -8.51 -5.48
N ILE A 34 -4.39 -9.65 -5.46
CA ILE A 34 -5.66 -9.87 -6.14
C ILE A 34 -6.68 -10.36 -5.12
N LEU A 35 -7.81 -9.67 -5.06
CA LEU A 35 -8.96 -10.00 -4.22
C LEU A 35 -10.23 -10.04 -5.05
N THR A 36 -11.25 -10.74 -4.56
CA THR A 36 -12.55 -10.83 -5.22
C THR A 36 -13.51 -9.83 -4.61
N ILE A 37 -13.98 -8.87 -5.40
CA ILE A 37 -15.01 -7.90 -5.02
C ILE A 37 -16.23 -8.15 -5.89
N ARG A 38 -17.37 -8.51 -5.27
CA ARG A 38 -18.64 -8.77 -5.98
C ARG A 38 -18.46 -9.73 -7.18
N GLU A 39 -17.80 -10.87 -6.93
CA GLU A 39 -17.51 -11.92 -7.91
C GLU A 39 -16.51 -11.54 -9.02
N ARG A 40 -15.90 -10.35 -8.95
CA ARG A 40 -14.88 -9.89 -9.90
C ARG A 40 -13.52 -9.86 -9.23
N GLY A 41 -12.52 -10.42 -9.91
CA GLY A 41 -11.13 -10.26 -9.49
C GLY A 41 -10.68 -8.83 -9.71
N VAL A 42 -10.17 -8.19 -8.67
CA VAL A 42 -9.62 -6.82 -8.69
C VAL A 42 -8.19 -6.93 -8.18
N GLY A 43 -7.25 -6.18 -8.76
CA GLY A 43 -5.88 -6.29 -8.29
C GLY A 43 -4.88 -5.34 -8.92
N GLY A 44 -3.83 -5.13 -8.15
CA GLY A 44 -2.69 -4.28 -8.47
C GLY A 44 -1.70 -4.26 -7.32
N PRO A 45 -0.72 -3.34 -7.36
CA PRO A 45 0.16 -3.08 -6.23
C PRO A 45 -0.64 -2.69 -4.98
N THR A 46 -0.23 -3.23 -3.84
CA THR A 46 -0.68 -2.75 -2.52
C THR A 46 0.54 -2.27 -1.76
N ILE A 47 0.51 -1.01 -1.34
CA ILE A 47 1.60 -0.32 -0.64
C ILE A 47 1.08 0.06 0.75
N GLY A 48 1.90 0.01 1.79
CA GLY A 48 1.46 0.51 3.08
C GLY A 48 2.60 0.86 4.01
N VAL A 49 2.22 1.31 5.21
CA VAL A 49 3.13 1.71 6.28
C VAL A 49 2.74 1.01 7.57
N ASP A 50 3.70 0.31 8.16
CA ASP A 50 3.60 -0.39 9.42
C ASP A 50 4.29 0.41 10.54
N VAL A 51 3.75 0.35 11.76
CA VAL A 51 4.40 0.80 12.98
C VAL A 51 4.42 -0.34 14.00
N GLY A 52 5.61 -0.83 14.35
CA GLY A 52 5.75 -1.85 15.40
C GLY A 52 5.01 -3.16 15.12
N ASN A 53 4.78 -3.49 13.84
CA ASN A 53 3.95 -4.58 13.33
C ASN A 53 2.44 -4.34 13.24
N GLU A 54 1.95 -3.14 13.47
CA GLU A 54 0.57 -2.79 13.14
C GLU A 54 0.53 -2.04 11.81
N GLU A 55 -0.33 -2.47 10.90
CA GLU A 55 -0.55 -1.79 9.64
C GLU A 55 -1.40 -0.54 9.86
N VAL A 56 -0.83 0.61 9.54
CA VAL A 56 -1.42 1.92 9.86
C VAL A 56 -2.09 2.53 8.64
N ILE A 57 -1.42 2.43 7.49
CA ILE A 57 -1.83 3.01 6.21
C ILE A 57 -1.71 1.91 5.14
N ARG A 58 -2.72 1.80 4.27
CA ARG A 58 -2.72 0.89 3.12
C ARG A 58 -3.25 1.60 1.88
N PHE A 59 -2.57 1.48 0.75
CA PHE A 59 -3.01 1.97 -0.56
C PHE A 59 -3.22 0.78 -1.49
N ASP A 60 -4.48 0.49 -1.83
CA ASP A 60 -4.87 -0.57 -2.75
C ASP A 60 -5.01 0.02 -4.16
N CYS A 61 -3.87 0.11 -4.86
CA CYS A 61 -3.71 0.73 -6.18
C CYS A 61 -4.22 -0.23 -7.28
N HIS A 62 -5.53 -0.49 -7.29
CA HIS A 62 -6.14 -1.59 -8.06
C HIS A 62 -7.00 -1.13 -9.24
N ASP A 63 -6.78 0.07 -9.75
CA ASP A 63 -7.56 0.66 -10.86
C ASP A 63 -8.95 1.13 -10.40
N GLU A 64 -10.03 0.55 -10.94
CA GLU A 64 -11.40 0.70 -10.44
C GLU A 64 -11.94 -0.66 -9.95
N PRO A 65 -12.25 -0.85 -8.66
CA PRO A 65 -12.20 0.11 -7.55
C PRO A 65 -10.86 0.14 -6.78
N GLY A 66 -10.02 1.14 -7.05
CA GLY A 66 -8.90 1.51 -6.19
C GLY A 66 -9.35 2.36 -5.00
N HIS A 67 -8.73 2.12 -3.84
CA HIS A 67 -9.00 2.86 -2.61
C HIS A 67 -7.79 2.80 -1.68
N TRP A 68 -7.88 3.47 -0.54
CA TRP A 68 -6.85 3.40 0.49
C TRP A 68 -7.47 3.43 1.87
N HIS A 69 -6.65 3.16 2.87
CA HIS A 69 -7.01 3.11 4.26
C HIS A 69 -6.04 3.97 5.08
N GLY A 70 -6.60 4.81 5.94
CA GLY A 70 -5.85 5.63 6.89
C GLY A 70 -6.46 5.59 8.29
N GLY A 71 -5.86 6.28 9.25
CA GLY A 71 -6.35 6.36 10.62
C GLY A 71 -6.12 5.10 11.47
N GLY A 72 -5.19 4.22 11.08
CA GLY A 72 -4.82 3.02 11.85
C GLY A 72 -5.58 1.78 11.41
N TYR A 73 -5.32 1.32 10.18
CA TYR A 73 -6.05 0.23 9.51
C TYR A 73 -6.32 -0.99 10.42
N ASP A 74 -5.29 -1.58 11.04
CA ASP A 74 -5.44 -2.75 11.90
C ASP A 74 -6.27 -2.48 13.17
N ARG A 75 -6.16 -1.27 13.74
CA ARG A 75 -6.87 -0.88 14.97
C ARG A 75 -8.36 -0.66 14.77
N LEU A 76 -8.78 -0.37 13.55
CA LEU A 76 -10.16 -0.01 13.24
C LEU A 76 -11.06 -1.23 13.04
N GLU A 77 -10.55 -2.46 13.25
CA GLU A 77 -11.21 -3.78 13.28
C GLU A 77 -11.96 -4.21 12.00
N ARG A 78 -12.54 -3.27 11.25
CA ARG A 78 -13.26 -3.48 10.01
C ARG A 78 -12.63 -2.60 8.92
N PRO A 79 -12.28 -3.14 7.75
CA PRO A 79 -11.69 -2.37 6.66
C PRO A 79 -12.50 -1.13 6.25
N GLY A 80 -13.84 -1.20 6.33
CA GLY A 80 -14.72 -0.08 6.01
C GLY A 80 -14.60 1.12 6.95
N ASN A 81 -14.06 0.96 8.16
CA ASN A 81 -13.88 2.06 9.11
C ASN A 81 -12.69 2.95 8.76
N SER A 82 -11.75 2.43 7.97
CA SER A 82 -10.55 3.15 7.52
C SER A 82 -10.62 3.54 6.03
N HIS A 83 -11.62 3.05 5.30
CA HIS A 83 -11.78 3.23 3.85
C HIS A 83 -11.84 4.70 3.46
N ARG A 84 -11.04 5.05 2.44
CA ARG A 84 -11.00 6.36 1.81
C ARG A 84 -10.88 6.17 0.31
N ASP A 85 -11.61 6.99 -0.44
CA ASP A 85 -11.49 6.99 -1.90
C ASP A 85 -10.21 7.73 -2.32
N PHE A 86 -9.62 7.30 -3.43
CA PHE A 86 -8.63 8.12 -4.11
C PHE A 86 -9.25 9.44 -4.60
N PRO A 87 -8.43 10.49 -4.85
CA PRO A 87 -8.91 11.71 -5.49
C PRO A 87 -9.69 11.41 -6.78
N LYS A 88 -10.75 12.19 -7.01
CA LYS A 88 -11.61 12.01 -8.19
C LYS A 88 -10.78 12.04 -9.48
N GLY A 89 -10.92 11.01 -10.30
CA GLY A 89 -10.22 10.86 -11.59
C GLY A 89 -8.87 10.14 -11.49
N LEU A 90 -8.41 9.77 -10.29
CA LEU A 90 -7.21 8.97 -10.09
C LEU A 90 -7.50 7.48 -10.23
N THR A 91 -7.73 7.05 -11.48
CA THR A 91 -8.19 5.69 -11.76
C THR A 91 -7.06 4.77 -12.19
N ARG A 92 -6.07 5.23 -12.97
CA ARG A 92 -4.99 4.35 -13.44
C ARG A 92 -4.09 3.87 -12.31
N VAL A 93 -3.76 2.58 -12.30
CA VAL A 93 -2.85 1.95 -11.32
C VAL A 93 -1.53 2.72 -11.15
N ALA A 94 -0.88 3.13 -12.25
CA ALA A 94 0.38 3.85 -12.18
C ALA A 94 0.25 5.19 -11.44
N ASP A 95 -0.84 5.92 -11.69
CA ASP A 95 -1.09 7.21 -11.04
C ASP A 95 -1.45 7.03 -9.55
N GLN A 96 -2.19 5.96 -9.22
CA GLN A 96 -2.49 5.59 -7.83
C GLN A 96 -1.21 5.25 -7.04
N VAL A 97 -0.28 4.50 -7.65
CA VAL A 97 1.03 4.20 -7.07
C VAL A 97 1.83 5.49 -6.85
N ASP A 98 1.91 6.35 -7.86
CA ASP A 98 2.62 7.63 -7.75
C ASP A 98 2.07 8.50 -6.63
N TRP A 99 0.74 8.59 -6.55
CA TRP A 99 0.05 9.33 -5.50
C TRP A 99 0.30 8.72 -4.11
N ALA A 100 0.21 7.40 -3.96
CA ALA A 100 0.46 6.72 -2.68
C ALA A 100 1.89 6.98 -2.16
N LEU A 101 2.89 6.88 -3.03
CA LEU A 101 4.29 7.18 -2.68
C LEU A 101 4.48 8.65 -2.33
N GLN A 102 3.77 9.56 -3.02
CA GLN A 102 3.76 10.98 -2.67
C GLN A 102 3.13 11.22 -1.28
N GLN A 103 2.04 10.52 -0.94
CA GLN A 103 1.43 10.63 0.39
C GLN A 103 2.38 10.18 1.50
N ILE A 104 3.12 9.09 1.29
CA ILE A 104 4.11 8.62 2.27
C ILE A 104 5.23 9.67 2.44
N ARG A 105 5.71 10.27 1.35
CA ARG A 105 6.75 11.32 1.35
C ARG A 105 6.29 12.59 2.05
N GLU A 106 5.16 13.13 1.62
CA GLU A 106 4.74 14.48 1.97
C GLU A 106 3.87 14.54 3.23
N ASN A 107 3.06 13.49 3.46
CA ASN A 107 2.04 13.46 4.51
C ASN A 107 2.21 12.29 5.49
N GLY A 108 3.30 11.51 5.39
CA GLY A 108 3.51 10.33 6.21
C GLY A 108 3.48 10.63 7.72
N LYS A 109 4.03 11.78 8.12
CA LYS A 109 4.02 12.22 9.51
C LYS A 109 2.61 12.52 10.02
N GLU A 110 1.85 13.29 9.25
CA GLU A 110 0.48 13.69 9.55
C GLU A 110 -0.45 12.47 9.59
N LEU A 111 -0.30 11.55 8.64
CA LEU A 111 -1.10 10.31 8.58
C LEU A 111 -0.82 9.37 9.77
N LEU A 112 0.43 9.28 10.22
CA LEU A 112 0.76 8.54 11.44
C LEU A 112 0.22 9.24 12.69
N GLN A 113 0.25 10.58 12.75
CA GLN A 113 -0.34 11.34 13.85
C GLN A 113 -1.87 11.16 13.91
N GLU A 114 -2.53 11.20 12.76
CA GLU A 114 -3.97 10.93 12.61
C GLU A 114 -4.35 9.55 13.15
N ALA A 115 -3.47 8.57 13.01
CA ALA A 115 -3.67 7.20 13.49
C ALA A 115 -3.22 6.97 14.95
N ASP A 116 -3.04 8.03 15.74
CA ASP A 116 -2.56 8.00 17.13
C ASP A 116 -1.15 7.38 17.30
N TYR A 117 -0.27 7.56 16.31
CA TYR A 117 1.14 7.16 16.33
C TYR A 117 2.10 8.35 16.43
N GLY A 118 1.72 9.40 17.17
CA GLY A 118 2.50 10.64 17.31
C GLY A 118 3.99 10.45 17.62
N PRO A 119 4.39 9.57 18.56
CA PRO A 119 5.80 9.28 18.82
C PRO A 119 6.53 8.65 17.63
N ALA A 120 5.93 7.63 16.99
CA ALA A 120 6.52 6.96 15.84
C ALA A 120 6.61 7.89 14.62
N ALA A 121 5.66 8.82 14.46
CA ALA A 121 5.69 9.84 13.42
C ALA A 121 6.93 10.75 13.50
N GLN A 122 7.53 10.94 14.70
CA GLN A 122 8.78 11.69 14.85
C GLN A 122 10.03 10.89 14.44
N LEU A 123 9.90 9.58 14.23
CA LEU A 123 11.01 8.70 13.89
C LEU A 123 11.21 8.57 12.37
N LEU A 124 10.26 9.05 11.56
CA LEU A 124 10.40 9.11 10.11
C LEU A 124 11.65 9.89 9.75
N GLU A 125 12.54 9.24 9.02
CA GLU A 125 13.81 9.81 8.58
C GLU A 125 13.71 10.09 7.08
N PRO A 126 13.82 11.37 6.64
CA PRO A 126 13.58 11.74 5.25
C PRO A 126 14.44 10.97 4.24
N SER A 127 15.71 10.70 4.54
CA SER A 127 16.59 9.98 3.60
C SER A 127 16.19 8.50 3.46
N LEU A 128 15.71 7.86 4.54
CA LEU A 128 15.16 6.51 4.50
C LEU A 128 13.83 6.45 3.75
N VAL A 129 12.96 7.47 3.92
CA VAL A 129 11.70 7.58 3.16
C VAL A 129 11.99 7.68 1.65
N GLU A 130 12.93 8.53 1.24
CA GLU A 130 13.32 8.65 -0.17
C GLU A 130 13.90 7.34 -0.72
N ALA A 131 14.86 6.74 -0.01
CA ALA A 131 15.46 5.47 -0.42
C ALA A 131 14.42 4.35 -0.52
N ALA A 132 13.43 4.33 0.38
CA ALA A 132 12.36 3.35 0.34
C ALA A 132 11.45 3.55 -0.86
N ILE A 133 11.07 4.79 -1.18
CA ILE A 133 10.27 5.12 -2.36
C ILE A 133 10.98 4.70 -3.65
N GLU A 134 12.26 4.99 -3.80
CA GLU A 134 13.05 4.58 -4.96
C GLU A 134 13.12 3.06 -5.09
N SER A 135 13.34 2.36 -3.98
CA SER A 135 13.39 0.90 -3.94
C SER A 135 12.04 0.26 -4.29
N ILE A 136 10.92 0.82 -3.80
CA ILE A 136 9.57 0.37 -4.16
C ILE A 136 9.32 0.56 -5.65
N ARG A 137 9.69 1.71 -6.22
CA ARG A 137 9.55 1.97 -7.67
C ARG A 137 10.32 0.96 -8.51
N ALA A 138 11.60 0.75 -8.18
CA ALA A 138 12.43 -0.23 -8.87
C ALA A 138 11.87 -1.66 -8.75
N HIS A 139 11.35 -2.00 -7.57
CA HIS A 139 10.75 -3.32 -7.32
C HIS A 139 9.44 -3.53 -8.07
N LEU A 140 8.60 -2.49 -8.19
CA LEU A 140 7.39 -2.54 -9.00
C LEU A 140 7.72 -2.66 -10.50
N ASP A 141 8.74 -1.95 -10.99
CA ASP A 141 9.19 -2.09 -12.38
C ASP A 141 9.71 -3.50 -12.68
N LYS A 142 10.50 -4.08 -11.76
CA LYS A 142 10.95 -5.49 -11.85
C LYS A 142 9.77 -6.48 -11.99
N HIS A 143 8.60 -6.13 -11.46
CA HIS A 143 7.40 -6.97 -11.45
C HIS A 143 6.27 -6.44 -12.36
N ARG A 144 6.56 -5.51 -13.28
CA ARG A 144 5.54 -4.81 -14.09
C ARG A 144 4.61 -5.73 -14.88
N ASP A 145 5.10 -6.92 -15.25
CA ASP A 145 4.37 -7.87 -16.09
C ASP A 145 3.34 -8.70 -15.31
N LEU A 146 3.36 -8.68 -13.98
CA LEU A 146 2.47 -9.52 -13.15
C LEU A 146 0.99 -9.19 -13.36
N ARG A 147 0.62 -7.90 -13.41
CA ARG A 147 -0.79 -7.49 -13.58
C ARG A 147 -1.30 -7.81 -14.99
N PRO A 148 -0.60 -7.46 -16.08
CA PRO A 148 -0.97 -7.91 -17.43
C PRO A 148 -1.16 -9.43 -17.53
N GLN A 149 -0.24 -10.23 -16.96
CA GLN A 149 -0.37 -11.69 -16.94
C GLN A 149 -1.59 -12.18 -16.14
N ALA A 150 -1.95 -11.51 -15.05
CA ALA A 150 -3.14 -11.85 -14.27
C ALA A 150 -4.44 -11.50 -15.01
N ILE A 151 -4.45 -10.41 -15.79
CA ILE A 151 -5.58 -10.04 -16.67
C ILE A 151 -5.72 -11.09 -17.79
N GLU A 152 -4.62 -11.45 -18.46
CA GLU A 152 -4.62 -12.50 -19.50
C GLU A 152 -5.11 -13.86 -18.95
N ALA A 153 -4.78 -14.17 -17.70
CA ALA A 153 -5.25 -15.36 -17.00
C ALA A 153 -6.70 -15.25 -16.47
N ASN A 154 -7.44 -14.18 -16.76
CA ASN A 154 -8.80 -13.89 -16.27
C ASN A 154 -8.92 -13.85 -14.74
N LEU A 155 -7.84 -13.52 -14.03
CA LEU A 155 -7.83 -13.38 -12.58
C LEU A 155 -8.17 -11.96 -12.12
N ILE A 156 -8.02 -10.98 -13.02
CA ILE A 156 -8.42 -9.59 -12.81
C ILE A 156 -9.37 -9.21 -13.93
N SER A 157 -10.50 -8.63 -13.56
CA SER A 157 -11.46 -8.04 -14.49
C SER A 157 -11.04 -6.61 -14.82
N THR A 158 -11.05 -6.26 -16.11
CA THR A 158 -10.79 -4.91 -16.63
C THR A 158 -11.98 -4.43 -17.44
#